data_AF-A0A7V4WFI3-F1
#
_entry.id   AF-A0A7V4WFI3-F1
#
_cell.length_a   1.000
_cell.length_b   1.000
_cell.length_c   1.000
_cell.angle_alpha   90.00
_cell.angle_beta   90.00
_cell.angle_gamma   90.00
#
_symmetry.space_group_name_H-M   'P 1'
#
loop_
_entity.id
_entity.type
_entity.pdbx_description
1 polymer ?
#
loop_
_entity_poly.entity_id
_entity_poly.type
_entity_poly.pdbx_seq_one_letter_code
_entity_poly.pdbx_strand_id
1 'polypeptide(L)'
;MDISSIIGVVSGMGAVLGTILLGGSIMMFVNIPSVFVVVGGTLAASMIAYPLGDFLSIFKTSMKIFIFKIQPAEEIIANLVETSNKARKGGLLSIEGDIQT
;
A
#
# COMPACT_ATOMS: atom_id res chain seq x y z
N MET A 1 -1.69 9.62 1.80
CA MET A 1 -1.68 8.74 2.98
C MET A 1 -2.87 9.08 3.84
N ASP A 2 -3.60 8.06 4.26
CA ASP A 2 -4.59 8.24 5.32
C ASP A 2 -3.86 8.37 6.66
N ILE A 3 -4.26 9.37 7.45
CA ILE A 3 -3.76 9.59 8.81
C ILE A 3 -3.88 8.31 9.65
N SER A 4 -4.94 7.54 9.42
CA SER A 4 -5.19 6.25 10.06
C SER A 4 -4.08 5.23 9.82
N SER A 5 -3.52 5.16 8.61
CA SER A 5 -2.44 4.23 8.27
C SER A 5 -1.14 4.60 8.97
N ILE A 6 -0.84 5.90 9.08
CA ILE A 6 0.33 6.38 9.82
C ILE A 6 0.18 6.08 11.31
N ILE A 7 -0.99 6.39 11.89
CA ILE A 7 -1.27 6.13 13.30
C ILE A 7 -1.16 4.63 13.60
N GLY A 8 -1.74 3.77 12.75
CA GLY A 8 -1.68 2.32 12.95
C GLY A 8 -0.27 1.75 12.93
N VAL A 9 0.58 2.19 11.98
CA VAL A 9 1.99 1.78 11.93
C VAL A 9 2.74 2.25 13.16
N VAL A 10 2.57 3.51 13.57
CA VAL A 10 3.25 4.08 14.73
C VAL A 10 2.78 3.42 16.04
N SER A 11 1.48 3.22 16.23
CA SER A 11 0.94 2.59 17.44
C SER A 11 1.31 1.12 17.54
N GLY A 12 1.30 0.39 16.42
CA GLY A 12 1.71 -1.01 16.38
C GLY A 12 3.19 -1.17 16.72
N MET A 13 4.05 -0.35 16.10
CA MET A 13 5.48 -0.39 16.39
C MET A 13 5.79 0.07 17.82
N GLY A 14 5.07 1.07 18.32
CA GLY A 14 5.17 1.52 19.71
C GLY A 14 4.79 0.44 20.73
N ALA A 15 3.73 -0.34 20.47
CA ALA A 15 3.34 -1.45 21.34
C ALA A 15 4.38 -2.58 21.37
N VAL A 16 4.96 -2.92 20.21
CA VAL A 16 6.03 -3.92 20.11
C VAL A 16 7.28 -3.46 20.85
N LEU A 17 7.72 -2.21 20.62
CA LEU A 17 8.89 -1.67 21.33
C LEU A 17 8.64 -1.54 22.84
N GLY A 18 7.42 -1.14 23.24
CA GLY A 18 7.02 -1.05 24.64
C GLY A 18 7.09 -2.40 25.36
N THR A 19 6.61 -3.46 24.74
CA THR A 19 6.68 -4.81 25.32
C THR A 19 8.12 -5.35 25.41
N ILE A 20 8.97 -5.07 24.42
CA ILE A 20 10.39 -5.43 24.45
C ILE A 20 11.10 -4.74 25.63
N LEU A 21 10.86 -3.44 25.84
CA LEU A 21 11.46 -2.68 26.93
C LEU A 21 11.00 -3.14 28.32
N LEU A 22 9.76 -3.61 28.45
CA LEU A 22 9.22 -4.15 29.70
C LEU A 22 9.70 -5.59 29.98
N GLY A 23 9.97 -6.36 28.92
CA GLY A 23 10.30 -7.79 29.00
C GLY A 23 11.79 -8.12 29.20
N GLY A 24 12.70 -7.15 29.06
CA GLY A 24 14.14 -7.34 29.31
C GLY A 24 15.04 -6.61 28.31
N SER A 25 16.24 -7.14 28.06
CA SER A 25 17.20 -6.51 27.16
C SER A 25 16.79 -6.64 25.68
N ILE A 26 16.80 -5.52 24.95
CA ILE A 26 16.58 -5.43 23.49
C ILE A 26 17.50 -6.38 22.71
N MET A 27 18.72 -6.60 23.19
CA MET A 27 19.69 -7.49 22.53
C MET A 27 19.21 -8.94 22.45
N MET A 28 18.26 -9.36 23.28
CA MET A 28 17.70 -10.73 23.21
C MET A 28 16.80 -10.93 21.99
N PHE A 29 16.26 -9.84 21.43
CA PHE A 29 15.36 -9.89 20.27
C PHE A 29 16.09 -9.75 18.93
N VAL A 30 17.37 -9.35 18.94
CA VAL A 30 18.18 -9.20 17.74
C VAL A 30 19.04 -10.45 17.55
N ASN A 31 18.51 -11.43 16.81
CA ASN A 31 19.20 -12.68 16.49
C ASN A 31 19.42 -12.81 14.97
N ILE A 32 20.69 -12.76 14.55
CA ILE A 32 21.09 -12.84 13.13
C ILE A 32 20.58 -14.12 12.45
N PRO A 33 20.74 -15.33 13.03
CA PRO A 33 20.15 -16.55 12.49
C PRO A 33 18.63 -16.48 12.29
N SER A 34 17.88 -15.96 13.27
CA SER A 34 16.42 -15.82 13.18
C SER A 34 16.01 -14.89 12.04
N VAL A 35 16.74 -13.79 11.82
CA VAL A 35 16.50 -12.88 10.69
C VAL A 35 16.68 -13.61 9.36
N PHE A 36 17.73 -14.42 9.21
CA PHE A 36 17.95 -15.20 7.99
C PHE A 36 16.83 -16.20 7.72
N VAL A 37 16.34 -16.89 8.74
CA VAL A 37 15.24 -17.87 8.59
C VAL A 37 13.93 -17.16 8.24
N VAL A 38 13.60 -16.07 8.91
CA VAL A 38 12.34 -15.35 8.66
C VAL A 38 12.39 -14.64 7.31
N VAL A 39 13.41 -13.84 7.04
CA VAL A 39 13.52 -13.09 5.78
C VAL A 39 13.77 -14.05 4.62
N GLY A 40 14.77 -14.93 4.73
CA GLY A 40 15.06 -15.90 3.67
C GLY A 40 13.91 -16.87 3.42
N GLY A 41 13.27 -17.37 4.47
CA GLY A 41 12.13 -18.28 4.37
C GLY A 41 10.89 -17.63 3.78
N THR A 42 10.55 -16.40 4.19
CA THR A 42 9.41 -15.68 3.61
C THR A 42 9.64 -15.31 2.15
N LEU A 43 10.85 -14.87 1.79
CA LEU A 43 11.21 -14.61 0.39
C LEU A 43 11.11 -15.89 -0.44
N ALA A 44 11.71 -17.00 0.00
CA ALA A 44 11.63 -18.27 -0.72
C ALA A 44 10.19 -18.79 -0.84
N ALA A 45 9.41 -18.73 0.24
CA ALA A 45 8.00 -19.13 0.23
C ALA A 45 7.17 -18.28 -0.75
N SER A 46 7.41 -16.96 -0.77
CA SER A 46 6.71 -16.06 -1.68
C SER A 46 7.09 -16.27 -3.15
N MET A 47 8.34 -16.65 -3.44
CA MET A 47 8.77 -17.00 -4.80
C MET A 47 8.17 -18.32 -5.29
N ILE A 48 7.83 -19.25 -4.39
CA ILE A 48 7.10 -20.47 -4.74
C ILE A 48 5.62 -20.15 -4.98
N ALA A 49 5.03 -19.26 -4.18
CA ALA A 49 3.61 -18.96 -4.24
C ALA A 49 3.21 -18.06 -5.43
N TYR A 50 4.12 -17.21 -5.93
CA TYR A 50 3.80 -16.20 -6.95
C TYR A 50 4.78 -16.22 -8.14
N PRO A 51 4.31 -15.91 -9.36
CA PRO A 51 5.19 -15.67 -10.49
C PRO A 51 6.22 -14.56 -10.19
N LEU A 52 7.45 -14.72 -10.71
CA LEU A 52 8.57 -13.82 -10.40
C LEU A 52 8.29 -12.34 -10.76
N GLY A 53 7.51 -12.10 -11.81
CA GLY A 53 7.11 -10.75 -12.23
C GLY A 53 6.24 -10.02 -11.19
N ASP A 54 5.32 -10.73 -10.54
CA ASP A 54 4.44 -10.18 -9.52
C ASP A 54 5.19 -9.94 -8.21
N PHE A 55 6.08 -10.87 -7.85
CA PHE A 55 6.95 -10.74 -6.69
C PHE A 55 7.86 -9.51 -6.77
N LEU A 56 8.49 -9.26 -7.92
CA LEU A 56 9.30 -8.06 -8.13
C LEU A 56 8.45 -6.77 -8.17
N SER A 57 7.20 -6.87 -8.61
CA SER A 57 6.26 -5.75 -8.65
C SER A 57 5.77 -5.34 -7.26
N ILE A 58 5.71 -6.27 -6.30
CA ILE A 58 5.36 -5.97 -4.90
C ILE A 58 6.31 -4.95 -4.29
N PHE A 59 7.61 -4.99 -4.55
CA PHE A 59 8.56 -4.01 -4.03
C PHE A 59 8.31 -2.59 -4.57
N LYS A 60 7.82 -2.47 -5.80
CA LYS A 60 7.45 -1.18 -6.39
C LYS A 60 6.10 -0.69 -5.86
N THR A 61 5.14 -1.59 -5.69
CA THR A 61 3.79 -1.27 -5.25
C THR A 61 3.72 -0.98 -3.74
N SER A 62 4.52 -1.64 -2.92
CA SER A 62 4.58 -1.41 -1.47
C SER A 62 4.97 0.03 -1.14
N MET A 63 5.89 0.63 -1.90
CA MET A 63 6.24 2.04 -1.77
C MET A 63 5.07 2.98 -2.11
N LYS A 64 4.19 2.60 -3.04
CA LYS A 64 3.00 3.38 -3.37
C LYS A 64 1.98 3.39 -2.23
N ILE A 65 1.92 2.36 -1.40
CA ILE A 65 1.01 2.31 -0.24
C ILE A 65 1.30 3.47 0.73
N PHE A 66 2.58 3.81 0.89
CA PHE A 66 2.99 4.95 1.73
C PHE A 66 2.84 6.31 1.04
N ILE A 67 2.49 6.38 -0.24
CA ILE A 67 2.41 7.66 -0.97
C ILE A 67 0.96 7.95 -1.39
N PHE A 68 0.15 6.91 -1.62
CA PHE A 68 -1.20 7.02 -2.15
C PHE A 68 -2.10 7.88 -1.25
N LYS A 69 -2.73 8.90 -1.84
CA LYS A 69 -3.80 9.68 -1.22
C LYS A 69 -5.11 9.12 -1.75
N ILE A 70 -6.00 8.73 -0.86
CA ILE A 70 -7.39 8.44 -1.22
C ILE A 70 -7.96 9.75 -1.80
N GLN A 71 -8.48 9.69 -3.03
CA GLN A 71 -9.26 10.78 -3.59
C GLN A 71 -10.64 10.79 -2.90
N PRO A 72 -11.15 11.94 -2.48
CA PRO A 72 -12.45 12.02 -1.84
C PRO A 72 -13.54 11.55 -2.82
N ALA A 73 -14.48 10.77 -2.31
CA ALA A 73 -15.54 10.16 -3.11
C ALA A 73 -16.40 11.24 -3.82
N GLU A 74 -16.54 12.41 -3.18
CA GLU A 74 -17.27 13.56 -3.71
C GLU A 74 -16.66 14.10 -5.01
N GLU A 75 -15.33 14.16 -5.11
CA GLU A 75 -14.64 14.59 -6.33
C GLU A 75 -14.81 13.56 -7.45
N ILE A 76 -14.77 12.27 -7.12
CA ILE A 76 -15.00 11.19 -8.09
C ILE A 76 -16.43 11.27 -8.62
N ILE A 77 -17.42 11.49 -7.74
CA ILE A 77 -18.83 11.64 -8.13
C ILE A 77 -19.02 12.88 -9.01
N ALA A 78 -18.43 14.02 -8.65
CA ALA A 78 -18.51 15.24 -9.44
C ALA A 78 -17.93 15.04 -10.86
N ASN A 79 -16.75 14.42 -10.96
CA ASN A 79 -16.11 14.09 -12.24
C ASN A 79 -16.97 13.14 -13.09
N LEU A 80 -17.58 12.13 -12.48
CA LEU A 80 -18.48 11.20 -13.18
C LEU A 80 -19.74 11.89 -13.71
N VAL A 81 -20.33 12.80 -12.94
CA VAL A 81 -21.51 13.58 -13.35
C VAL A 81 -21.15 14.55 -14.47
N GLU A 82 -20.00 15.22 -14.39
CA GLU A 82 -19.51 16.11 -15.46
C GLU A 82 -19.28 15.34 -16.76
N THR A 83 -18.58 14.21 -16.68
CA THR A 83 -18.30 13.31 -17.81
C THR A 83 -19.60 12.80 -18.44
N SER A 84 -20.59 12.42 -17.61
CA SER A 84 -21.92 11.98 -18.08
C SER A 84 -22.72 13.10 -18.75
N ASN A 85 -22.59 14.34 -18.27
CA ASN A 85 -23.24 15.49 -18.89
C ASN A 85 -22.59 15.86 -20.23
N LYS A 86 -21.25 15.76 -20.35
CA LYS A 86 -20.54 15.90 -21.62
C LYS A 86 -20.98 14.83 -22.61
N ALA A 87 -21.00 13.56 -22.19
CA ALA A 87 -21.50 12.41 -22.96
C ALA A 87 -22.89 12.67 -23.55
N ARG A 88 -23.81 13.16 -22.71
CA ARG A 88 -25.20 13.38 -23.08
C ARG A 88 -25.38 14.53 -24.09
N LYS A 89 -24.52 15.55 -24.02
CA LYS A 89 -24.62 16.74 -24.90
C LYS A 89 -23.83 16.59 -26.20
N GLY A 90 -22.65 15.99 -26.15
CA GLY A 90 -21.72 15.89 -27.28
C GLY A 90 -21.54 14.50 -27.87
N GLY A 91 -22.20 13.47 -27.33
CA GLY A 91 -22.03 12.09 -27.77
C GLY A 91 -20.67 11.49 -27.37
N LEU A 92 -20.37 10.27 -27.81
CA LEU A 92 -19.19 9.51 -27.37
C LEU A 92 -17.86 10.21 -27.68
N LEU A 93 -17.75 10.90 -28.82
CA LEU A 93 -16.56 11.65 -29.25
C LEU A 93 -16.19 12.80 -28.30
N SER A 94 -17.16 13.35 -27.57
CA SER A 94 -16.92 14.47 -26.65
C SER A 94 -16.22 14.07 -25.36
N ILE A 95 -16.13 12.76 -25.08
CA ILE A 95 -15.49 12.22 -23.87
C ILE A 95 -14.15 11.55 -24.21
N GLU A 96 -13.88 11.29 -25.49
CA GLU A 96 -12.70 10.56 -25.93
C GLU A 96 -11.40 11.28 -25.58
N GLY A 97 -11.42 12.62 -25.52
CA GLY A 97 -10.30 13.44 -25.04
C GLY A 97 -10.13 13.48 -23.52
N ASP A 98 -11.21 13.28 -22.75
CA ASP A 98 -11.19 13.30 -21.28
C ASP A 98 -10.76 11.93 -20.70
N ILE A 99 -10.88 10.84 -21.48
CA ILE A 99 -10.57 9.46 -21.06
C ILE A 99 -9.11 9.05 -21.37
N GLN A 100 -8.37 9.79 -22.20
CA GLN A 100 -7.04 9.41 -22.69
C GLN A 100 -5.86 9.66 -21.73
N THR A 101 -6.07 9.69 -20.41
CA THR A 101 -4.96 9.84 -19.42
C THR A 101 -4.99 8.74 -18.39
#